data_AF-A0A432FCA2-F1
#
_entry.id   AF-A0A432FCA2-F1
#
_cell.length_a   1.000
_cell.length_b   1.000
_cell.length_c   1.000
_cell.angle_alpha   90.00
_cell.angle_beta   90.00
_cell.angle_gamma   90.00
#
_symmetry.space_group_name_H-M   'P 1'
#
loop_
_entity.id
_entity.type
_entity.pdbx_description
1 polymer ?
#
loop_
_entity_poly.entity_id
_entity_poly.type
_entity_poly.pdbx_seq_one_letter_code
_entity_poly.pdbx_strand_id
1 'polypeptide(L)' 'MKKPKAFLVSLGCAKNTVDSERVLGLLKEKYQLTDDPSEAELILVNTCG' A
#
# COMPACT_ATOMS: atom_id res chain seq x y z
N MET A 1 -17.47 2.75 11.84
CA MET A 1 -16.38 1.77 12.08
C MET A 1 -15.09 2.36 11.57
N LYS A 2 -13.98 2.22 12.30
CA LYS A 2 -12.67 2.74 11.89
C LYS A 2 -12.13 1.88 10.73
N LYS A 3 -11.64 2.49 9.65
CA LYS A 3 -11.01 1.73 8.56
C LYS A 3 -9.67 1.15 9.06
N PRO A 4 -9.38 -0.14 8.83
CA PRO A 4 -8.09 -0.72 9.18
C PRO A 4 -6.94 -0.05 8.44
N LYS A 5 -5.75 -0.02 9.05
CA LYS A 5 -4.58 0.67 8.47
C LYS A 5 -3.80 -0.24 7.50
N ALA A 6 -3.37 0.31 6.37
CA ALA A 6 -2.54 -0.38 5.39
C ALA A 6 -1.27 0.41 5.06
N PHE A 7 -0.14 -0.28 4.96
CA PHE A 7 1.16 0.27 4.56
C PHE A 7 1.59 -0.36 3.24
N LEU A 8 2.07 0.45 2.31
CA LEU A 8 2.53 0.00 0.99
C LEU A 8 3.99 0.41 0.80
N VAL A 9 4.84 -0.57 0.52
CA VAL A 9 6.25 -0.36 0.18
C VAL A 9 6.55 -0.99 -1.17
N SER A 10 7.18 -0.22 -2.05
CA SER A 10 7.62 -0.70 -3.36
C SER A 10 9.14 -0.86 -3.35
N LEU A 11 9.60 -2.10 -3.40
CA LEU A 11 11.01 -2.49 -3.45
C LEU A 11 11.38 -2.79 -4.92
N GLY A 12 11.61 -1.77 -5.73
CA GLY A 12 11.95 -1.97 -7.15
C GLY A 12 12.14 -0.71 -7.99
N CYS A 13 12.36 -0.88 -9.30
CA CYS A 13 12.56 0.21 -10.25
C CYS A 13 11.26 0.99 -10.59
N ALA A 14 11.42 2.20 -11.13
CA ALA A 14 10.39 3.20 -11.44
C ALA A 14 9.22 2.75 -12.37
N LYS A 15 9.24 1.52 -12.89
CA LYS A 15 8.11 0.95 -13.66
C LYS A 15 6.91 0.56 -12.79
N ASN A 16 7.08 0.37 -11.47
CA ASN A 16 6.03 -0.06 -10.54
C ASN A 16 5.09 1.05 -10.04
N THR A 17 5.31 2.30 -10.46
CA THR A 17 4.56 3.45 -9.92
C THR A 17 3.10 3.43 -10.35
N VAL A 18 2.82 3.06 -11.60
CA VAL A 18 1.44 3.00 -12.16
C VAL A 18 0.63 1.86 -11.54
N ASP A 19 1.23 0.68 -11.34
CA ASP A 19 0.55 -0.44 -10.65
C ASP A 19 0.29 -0.13 -9.18
N SER A 20 1.22 0.56 -8.52
CA SER A 20 1.05 0.99 -7.13
C SER A 20 -0.12 1.98 -6.99
N GLU A 21 -0.31 2.91 -7.94
CA GLU A 21 -1.45 3.84 -7.94
C GLU A 21 -2.80 3.12 -8.04
N ARG A 22 -2.89 2.09 -8.88
CA ARG A 22 -4.11 1.30 -9.06
C ARG A 22 -4.46 0.52 -7.79
N VAL A 23 -3.46 -0.08 -7.15
CA VAL A 23 -3.64 -0.82 -5.89
C VAL A 23 -3.98 0.13 -4.74
N LEU A 24 -3.39 1.33 -4.69
CA LEU A 24 -3.74 2.37 -3.72
C LEU A 24 -5.21 2.83 -3.88
N GLY A 25 -5.71 2.93 -5.12
CA GLY A 25 -7.11 3.24 -5.40
C GLY A 25 -8.07 2.22 -4.78
N LEU A 26 -7.79 0.93 -4.97
CA LEU A 26 -8.58 -0.17 -4.39
C LEU A 26 -8.46 -0.24 -2.86
N LEU A 27 -7.28 0.03 -2.32
CA LEU A 27 -7.04 0.01 -0.87
C LEU A 27 -7.78 1.14 -0.15
N LYS A 28 -7.86 2.35 -0.72
CA LYS A 28 -8.53 3.51 -0.07
C LYS A 28 -10.02 3.30 0.20
N GLU A 29 -10.69 2.43 -0.55
CA GLU A 29 -12.10 2.12 -0.31
C GLU A 29 -12.31 1.41 1.04
N LYS A 30 -11.38 0.52 1.41
CA LYS A 30 -11.51 -0.38 2.57
C LYS A 30 -10.53 -0.09 3.71
N TYR A 31 -9.40 0.56 3.42
CA TYR A 31 -8.30 0.82 4.34
C TYR A 31 -7.95 2.31 4.41
N GLN A 32 -7.35 2.70 5.53
CA GLN A 32 -6.67 3.98 5.68
C GLN A 32 -5.18 3.76 5.47
N LEU A 33 -4.55 4.54 4.59
CA LEU A 33 -3.11 4.44 4.37
C LEU A 33 -2.36 4.99 5.58
N THR A 34 -1.27 4.33 5.95
CA THR A 34 -0.31 4.79 6.95
C THR A 34 1.09 4.74 6.35
N ASP A 35 1.96 5.66 6.79
CA ASP A 35 3.38 5.69 6.47
C ASP A 35 4.23 5.02 7.57
N ASP A 36 3.58 4.61 8.67
CA ASP A 36 4.19 3.84 9.75
C ASP A 36 3.77 2.36 9.63
N PRO A 37 4.69 1.44 9.27
CA PRO A 37 4.38 0.02 9.16
C PRO A 37 3.99 -0.63 10.51
N SER A 38 4.38 -0.06 11.65
CA SER A 38 4.03 -0.59 12.97
C SER A 38 2.55 -0.39 13.32
N GLU A 39 1.90 0.58 12.68
CA GLU A 39 0.48 0.85 12.84
C GLU A 39 -0.40 0.11 11.81
N ALA A 40 0.22 -0.64 10.89
CA ALA A 40 -0.47 -1.29 9.78
C ALA A 40 -1.00 -2.67 10.16
N GLU A 41 -2.25 -2.94 9.80
CA GLU A 41 -2.86 -4.27 9.87
C GLU A 41 -2.63 -5.08 8.58
N LEU A 42 -2.28 -4.38 7.50
CA LEU A 42 -1.91 -4.95 6.20
C LEU A 42 -0.65 -4.26 5.67
N ILE A 43 0.37 -5.05 5.29
CA ILE A 43 1.57 -4.57 4.63
C ILE A 43 1.61 -5.14 3.21
N LEU A 44 1.63 -4.27 2.20
CA LEU A 44 1.81 -4.65 0.80
C LEU A 44 3.23 -4.33 0.35
N VAL A 45 3.97 -5.36 -0.04
CA VAL A 45 5.33 -5.23 -0.58
C VAL A 45 5.28 -5.47 -2.09
N ASN A 46 5.52 -4.43 -2.88
CA ASN A 46 5.59 -4.53 -4.34
C ASN A 46 7.06 -4.65 -4.78
N THR A 47 7.51 -5.85 -5.10
CA THR A 47 8.88 -6.11 -5.58
C THR A 47 8.93 -6.13 -7.10
N CYS A 48 10.01 -5.64 -7.73
CA CYS A 48 10.26 -5.94 -9.15
C CYS A 48 11.14 -7.20 -9.28
N GLY A 49 10.81 -8.06 -10.24
CA GLY A 49 11.62 -9.19 -10.68
C GLY A 49 11.89 -9.09 -12.18
#